data_AF-A0A8T5LMQ7-F1
#
_entry.id   AF-A0A8T5LMQ7-F1
#
_cell.length_a   1.000
_cell.length_b   1.000
_cell.length_c   1.000
_cell.angle_alpha   90.00
_cell.angle_beta   90.00
_cell.angle_gamma   90.00
#
_symmetry.space_group_name_H-M   'P 1'
#
loop_
_entity.id
_entity.type
_entity.pdbx_description
1 polymer ?
#
loop_
_entity_poly.entity_id
_entity_poly.type
_entity_poly.pdbx_seq_one_letter_code
_entity_poly.pdbx_strand_id
1 'polypeptide(L)' 'MEHKTKSIIIVIVLVGIVVSLGLLVSKGGITGATVVSSISCYDDSDCNDRIDNTEDICKNPGTEYSLCTNKPKK' A
#
# COMPACT_ATOMS: atom_id res chain seq x y z
N MET A 1 6.85 50.45 17.63
CA MET A 1 6.19 49.85 16.43
C MET A 1 6.81 48.50 16.02
N GLU A 2 8.01 48.15 16.49
CA GLU A 2 8.77 46.95 16.10
C GLU A 2 8.24 45.61 16.67
N HIS A 3 7.63 45.61 17.87
CA HIS A 3 7.09 44.39 18.50
C HIS A 3 5.82 43.85 17.83
N LYS A 4 4.98 44.74 17.28
CA LYS A 4 3.73 44.37 16.59
C LYS A 4 4.07 43.64 15.28
N THR A 5 5.06 44.12 14.55
CA THR A 5 5.55 43.48 13.32
C THR A 5 6.21 42.12 13.59
N LYS A 6 7.06 42.00 14.63
CA LYS A 6 7.66 40.72 15.03
C LYS A 6 6.62 39.69 15.46
N SER A 7 5.60 40.11 16.21
CA SER A 7 4.50 39.22 16.65
C SER A 7 3.65 38.74 15.47
N ILE A 8 3.37 39.62 14.50
CA ILE A 8 2.63 39.27 13.28
C ILE A 8 3.42 38.25 12.43
N ILE A 9 4.74 38.44 12.29
CA ILE A 9 5.60 37.51 11.54
C ILE A 9 5.57 36.11 12.19
N ILE A 10 5.66 36.01 13.51
CA ILE A 10 5.60 34.73 14.23
C ILE A 10 4.28 34.01 13.96
N VAL A 11 3.14 34.73 14.00
CA VAL A 11 1.83 34.15 13.74
C VAL A 11 1.73 33.64 12.29
N ILE A 12 2.24 34.39 11.31
CA ILE A 12 2.23 33.97 9.91
C ILE A 12 3.08 32.70 9.69
N VAL A 13 4.26 32.63 10.31
CA VAL A 13 5.13 31.45 10.23
C VAL A 13 4.46 30.23 10.85
N LEU A 14 3.83 30.38 12.02
CA LEU A 14 3.12 29.28 12.68
C LEU A 14 1.92 28.80 11.88
N VAL A 15 1.10 29.73 11.35
CA VAL A 15 -0.04 29.38 10.49
C VAL A 15 0.43 28.71 9.20
N GLY A 16 1.51 29.21 8.57
CA GLY A 16 2.09 28.60 7.38
C GLY A 16 2.58 27.17 7.62
N ILE A 17 3.22 26.91 8.77
CA ILE A 17 3.65 25.56 9.18
C ILE A 17 2.45 24.64 9.40
N VAL A 18 1.43 25.10 10.15
CA VAL A 18 0.23 24.31 10.44
C VAL A 18 -0.56 24.00 9.17
N VAL A 19 -0.69 24.96 8.25
CA VAL A 19 -1.36 24.74 6.95
C VAL A 19 -0.57 23.77 6.08
N SER A 20 0.76 23.89 6.03
CA SER A 20 1.61 22.99 5.25
C SER A 20 1.58 21.56 5.78
N LEU A 21 1.64 21.39 7.10
CA LEU A 21 1.49 20.09 7.76
C LEU A 21 0.07 19.52 7.62
N GLY A 22 -0.96 20.36 7.72
CA GLY A 22 -2.36 19.95 7.54
C GLY A 22 -2.68 19.52 6.10
N LEU A 23 -2.08 20.17 5.10
CA LEU A 23 -2.27 19.81 3.69
C LEU A 23 -1.69 18.42 3.38
N LEU A 24 -0.56 18.07 4.00
CA LEU A 24 0.06 16.74 3.89
C LEU A 24 -0.81 15.62 4.50
N VAL A 25 -1.68 15.96 5.45
CA VAL A 25 -2.60 14.99 6.09
C VAL A 25 -3.86 14.77 5.25
N SER A 26 -4.30 15.76 4.46
CA SER A 26 -5.58 15.67 3.72
C SER A 26 -5.47 15.05 2.32
N LYS A 27 -4.30 15.06 1.69
CA LYS A 27 -4.07 14.34 0.42
C LYS A 27 -3.11 13.21 0.69
N GLY A 28 -3.65 12.03 1.00
CA GLY A 28 -2.95 10.74 1.00
C GLY A 28 -1.51 10.84 1.47
N GLY A 29 -1.31 10.68 2.78
CA GLY A 29 0.00 10.74 3.40
C GLY A 29 1.06 9.94 2.64
N ILE A 30 2.31 10.29 2.88
CA ILE A 30 3.52 9.50 2.61
C ILE A 30 3.32 7.99 2.83
N THR A 31 2.72 7.31 1.86
CA THR A 31 2.69 5.85 1.77
C THR A 31 2.95 5.51 0.32
N GLY A 32 4.24 5.55 -0.05
CA GLY A 32 4.77 4.78 -1.17
C GLY A 32 4.63 3.25 -0.98
N ALA A 33 3.79 2.80 -0.05
CA ALA A 33 3.25 1.46 -0.01
C ALA A 33 1.82 1.53 -0.56
N THR A 34 1.69 1.56 -1.88
CA THR A 34 0.56 0.84 -2.46
C THR A 34 0.79 -0.60 -2.03
N VAL A 35 -0.04 -1.11 -1.10
CA VAL A 35 -0.18 -2.54 -0.94
C VAL A 35 -0.82 -3.00 -2.24
N VAL A 36 0.01 -3.22 -3.27
CA VAL A 36 -0.38 -4.11 -4.35
C VAL A 36 -0.44 -5.44 -3.63
N SER A 37 -1.62 -5.79 -3.11
CA SER A 37 -1.84 -7.17 -2.75
C SER A 37 -1.86 -7.90 -4.08
N SER A 38 -0.68 -8.37 -4.48
CA SER A 38 -0.48 -9.04 -5.75
C SER A 38 -1.31 -10.30 -5.68
N ILE A 39 -2.35 -10.37 -6.51
CA ILE A 39 -3.09 -11.60 -6.71
C ILE A 39 -2.07 -12.63 -7.22
N SER A 40 -1.79 -13.65 -6.40
CA SER A 40 -0.81 -14.70 -6.67
C SER A 40 -1.27 -15.64 -7.78
N CYS A 41 -2.59 -15.87 -7.91
CA CYS A 41 -3.18 -16.73 -8.93
C CYS A 41 -4.66 -16.42 -9.15
N TYR A 42 -5.14 -16.66 -10.36
CA TYR A 42 -6.55 -16.59 -10.76
C TYR A 42 -7.14 -17.97 -11.05
N ASP A 43 -6.30 -18.93 -11.42
CA ASP A 43 -6.69 -20.33 -11.58
C ASP A 43 -5.49 -21.29 -11.38
N ASP A 44 -5.76 -22.60 -11.42
CA ASP A 44 -4.75 -23.63 -11.17
C ASP A 44 -3.61 -23.64 -12.20
N SER A 45 -3.84 -23.13 -13.42
CA SER A 45 -2.81 -23.08 -14.46
C SER A 45 -1.73 -22.03 -14.18
N ASP A 46 -2.04 -21.00 -13.39
CA ASP A 46 -1.06 -20.04 -12.88
C ASP A 46 -0.06 -20.69 -11.89
N CYS A 47 -0.46 -21.80 -11.25
CA CYS A 47 0.34 -22.50 -10.23
C CYS A 47 1.18 -23.67 -10.79
N ASN A 48 1.13 -23.90 -12.11
CA ASN A 48 1.79 -25.04 -12.75
C ASN A 48 3.32 -25.03 -12.57
N ASP A 49 3.83 -25.95 -11.75
CA ASP A 49 5.28 -26.10 -11.52
C ASP A 49 5.99 -27.03 -12.51
N ARG A 50 5.24 -27.56 -13.48
CA ARG A 50 5.69 -28.48 -14.54
C ARG A 50 6.15 -29.84 -14.01
N ILE A 51 5.71 -30.23 -12.82
CA ILE A 51 5.97 -31.56 -12.27
C ILE A 51 4.69 -32.40 -12.48
N ASP A 52 4.71 -33.36 -13.40
CA ASP A 52 3.50 -34.14 -13.75
C ASP A 52 2.84 -34.88 -12.56
N ASN A 53 3.58 -35.11 -11.47
CA ASN A 53 3.12 -35.80 -10.28
C ASN A 53 2.63 -34.88 -9.15
N THR A 54 2.53 -33.57 -9.39
CA THR A 54 1.94 -32.60 -8.46
C THR A 54 0.52 -32.22 -8.88
N GLU A 55 -0.35 -32.09 -7.89
CA GLU A 55 -1.63 -31.39 -7.98
C GLU A 55 -1.37 -29.92 -7.62
N ASP A 56 -1.49 -29.06 -8.63
CA ASP A 56 -1.30 -27.61 -8.52
C ASP A 56 -2.65 -26.95 -8.29
N ILE A 57 -2.81 -26.24 -7.17
CA ILE A 57 -4.08 -25.64 -6.75
C ILE A 57 -3.88 -24.17 -6.43
N CYS A 58 -4.70 -23.31 -7.03
CA CYS A 58 -4.86 -21.93 -6.63
C CYS A 58 -5.91 -21.80 -5.51
N LYS A 59 -5.49 -21.35 -4.33
CA LYS A 59 -6.38 -21.00 -3.21
C LYS A 59 -6.82 -19.55 -3.35
N ASN A 60 -8.09 -19.27 -3.03
CA ASN A 60 -8.71 -17.94 -3.05
C ASN A 60 -8.42 -17.13 -4.34
N PRO A 61 -8.70 -17.71 -5.53
CA PRO A 61 -8.35 -17.11 -6.82
C PRO A 61 -8.90 -15.69 -6.97
N GLY A 62 -8.11 -14.80 -7.57
CA GLY A 62 -8.54 -13.43 -7.84
C GLY A 62 -8.64 -12.52 -6.61
N THR A 63 -8.22 -12.98 -5.44
CA THR A 63 -8.26 -12.20 -4.21
C THR A 63 -6.86 -11.82 -3.72
N GLU A 64 -6.80 -10.85 -2.81
CA GLU A 64 -5.59 -10.46 -2.08
C GLU A 64 -4.99 -11.58 -1.20
N TYR A 65 -5.74 -12.68 -0.98
CA TYR A 65 -5.30 -13.85 -0.21
C TYR A 65 -5.04 -15.07 -1.10
N SER A 66 -4.83 -14.85 -2.40
CA SER A 66 -4.53 -15.93 -3.33
C SER A 66 -3.18 -16.58 -3.04
N LEU A 67 -3.11 -17.91 -3.16
CA LEU A 67 -1.91 -18.70 -2.85
C LEU A 67 -1.86 -19.99 -3.69
N CYS A 68 -0.72 -20.27 -4.32
CA CYS A 68 -0.47 -21.55 -4.98
C CYS A 68 -0.04 -22.64 -3.98
N THR A 69 -0.58 -23.84 -4.14
CA THR A 69 -0.16 -25.04 -3.40
C THR A 69 0.07 -26.19 -4.36
N ASN A 70 1.25 -26.81 -4.31
CA ASN A 70 1.61 -27.96 -5.14
C ASN A 70 1.83 -29.16 -4.22
N LYS A 71 1.04 -30.22 -4.40
CA LYS A 71 1.09 -31.42 -3.54
C LYS A 71 1.26 -32.67 -4.38
N PRO A 72 2.01 -33.69 -3.92
CA PRO A 72 2.06 -34.97 -4.63
C PRO A 72 0.66 -35.57 -4.82
N LYS A 73 0.37 -36.07 -6.01
CA LYS A 73 -0.84 -36.85 -6.30
C LYS A 73 -0.81 -38.14 -5.48
N LYS A 74 -1.90 -38.43 -4.76
CA LYS A 74 -2.05 -39.66 -3.96
C LYS A 74 -2.46 -40.84 -4.82
#